data_AF-A0A2T3Y027-F1
#
_entry.id   AF-A0A2T3Y027-F1
#
_cell.length_a   1.000
_cell.length_b   1.000
_cell.length_c   1.000
_cell.angle_alpha   90.00
_cell.angle_beta   90.00
_cell.angle_gamma   90.00
#
_symmetry.space_group_name_H-M   'P 1'
#
loop_
_entity.id
_entity.type
_entity.pdbx_description
1 polymer ?
#
loop_
_entity_poly.entity_id
_entity_poly.type
_entity_poly.pdbx_seq_one_letter_code
_entity_poly.pdbx_strand_id
1 'polypeptide(L)'
;MIEEDDVDNSAGRTHDFLDSAPRAKRESGARPEREGTRDERDASGTARFAPGLIVLHWLIGIAILALIALGLYMVGLPKGLPVKATLINLHKSLGLTVFLLVLIRIVVLAAVHRPPLPPMRPWQRAAARTTQVFLYVGMVAMPVTGYLGSSFNTYGTRFWGILLPKWGWDDAGLRAIFFGAHHVIAFALIALIAFHIAGVAKHELIDHDGTLARMLPRGAKSTASDRRGQPR
;
A
#
# COMPACT_ATOMS: atom_id res chain seq x y z
N MET A 1 12.07 -11.81 63.78
CA MET A 1 11.97 -10.66 64.69
C MET A 1 11.15 -9.60 63.96
N ILE A 2 9.85 -9.40 64.16
CA ILE A 2 8.84 -9.78 65.19
C ILE A 2 7.45 -9.66 64.48
N GLU A 3 6.37 -10.42 64.66
CA GLU A 3 5.99 -11.77 65.19
C GLU A 3 4.79 -12.24 64.29
N GLU A 4 4.39 -13.51 64.11
CA GLU A 4 3.62 -14.47 64.96
C GLU A 4 2.23 -14.00 65.49
N ASP A 5 1.24 -14.91 65.38
CA ASP A 5 -0.23 -14.90 65.65
C ASP A 5 -0.97 -15.45 64.39
N ASP A 6 -1.25 -16.74 64.16
CA ASP A 6 -1.52 -17.95 64.98
C ASP A 6 -3.00 -18.15 65.41
N VAL A 7 -3.39 -19.43 65.63
CA VAL A 7 -4.73 -19.96 66.04
C VAL A 7 -5.82 -19.90 64.94
N ASP A 8 -6.23 -20.97 64.24
CA ASP A 8 -6.73 -22.32 64.60
C ASP A 8 -8.27 -22.44 64.79
N ASN A 9 -8.84 -23.54 64.28
CA ASN A 9 -9.66 -24.51 65.03
C ASN A 9 -10.91 -25.10 64.33
N SER A 10 -10.77 -26.40 64.01
CA SER A 10 -11.80 -27.45 64.05
C SER A 10 -12.97 -27.53 63.06
N ALA A 11 -12.92 -28.60 62.25
CA ALA A 11 -13.81 -29.77 62.29
C ALA A 11 -15.33 -29.64 62.16
N GLY A 12 -15.90 -30.44 61.24
CA GLY A 12 -17.30 -30.84 61.37
C GLY A 12 -17.87 -31.77 60.30
N ARG A 13 -17.85 -33.08 60.59
CA ARG A 13 -18.95 -34.05 60.32
C ARG A 13 -19.10 -34.66 58.90
N THR A 14 -18.70 -35.92 58.84
CA THR A 14 -19.13 -37.01 57.94
C THR A 14 -20.65 -37.14 57.78
N HIS A 15 -21.11 -37.66 56.63
CA HIS A 15 -22.16 -38.69 56.58
C HIS A 15 -22.06 -39.51 55.30
N ASP A 16 -22.25 -40.84 55.41
CA ASP A 16 -22.34 -41.78 54.30
C ASP A 16 -23.58 -41.54 53.43
N PHE A 17 -23.47 -41.88 52.14
CA PHE A 17 -24.52 -42.69 51.52
C PHE A 17 -23.97 -43.58 50.40
N LEU A 18 -24.31 -44.87 50.47
CA LEU A 18 -24.04 -45.86 49.43
C LEU A 18 -25.11 -45.74 48.35
N ASP A 19 -24.73 -45.81 47.06
CA ASP A 19 -25.66 -46.24 46.02
C ASP A 19 -24.95 -47.10 44.96
N SER A 20 -25.69 -48.05 44.38
CA SER A 20 -25.15 -49.21 43.68
C SER A 20 -25.81 -49.44 42.31
N ALA A 21 -24.99 -49.36 41.25
CA ALA A 21 -25.27 -49.87 39.89
C ALA A 21 -26.41 -49.14 39.12
N PRO A 22 -26.60 -49.36 37.80
CA PRO A 22 -25.92 -50.29 36.89
C PRO A 22 -25.29 -49.67 35.62
N ARG A 23 -24.56 -50.50 34.86
CA ARG A 23 -24.08 -50.19 33.50
C ARG A 23 -25.24 -49.89 32.55
N ALA A 24 -25.18 -48.77 31.83
CA ALA A 24 -26.00 -48.52 30.65
C ALA A 24 -25.13 -48.20 29.41
N LYS A 25 -25.27 -49.07 28.40
CA LYS A 25 -25.25 -48.80 26.95
C LYS A 25 -24.18 -47.86 26.37
N ARG A 26 -23.27 -48.42 25.58
CA ARG A 26 -22.50 -47.69 24.56
C ARG A 26 -23.46 -47.14 23.51
N GLU A 27 -23.55 -45.82 23.36
CA GLU A 27 -24.22 -45.20 22.23
C GLU A 27 -23.18 -44.77 21.18
N SER A 28 -23.25 -45.42 20.02
CA SER A 28 -22.48 -45.08 18.84
C SER A 28 -23.06 -43.83 18.18
N GLY A 29 -22.85 -42.68 18.82
CA GLY A 29 -23.27 -41.36 18.33
C GLY A 29 -22.36 -40.86 17.20
N ALA A 30 -22.97 -40.36 16.12
CA ALA A 30 -22.31 -39.93 14.90
C ALA A 30 -21.10 -39.01 15.13
N ARG A 31 -20.01 -39.28 14.39
CA ARG A 31 -18.92 -38.33 14.15
C ARG A 31 -19.54 -37.07 13.52
N PRO A 32 -19.38 -35.86 14.10
CA PRO A 32 -19.86 -34.66 13.44
C PRO A 32 -19.09 -34.50 12.13
N GLU A 33 -19.81 -34.57 11.02
CA GLU A 33 -19.26 -34.16 9.73
C GLU A 33 -18.81 -32.71 9.88
N ARG A 34 -17.55 -32.44 9.53
CA ARG A 34 -17.05 -31.06 9.49
C ARG A 34 -17.66 -30.39 8.27
N GLU A 35 -18.88 -29.92 8.43
CA GLU A 35 -19.52 -28.96 7.55
C GLU A 35 -18.79 -27.62 7.70
N GLY A 36 -17.55 -27.58 7.19
CA GLY A 36 -16.77 -26.36 7.05
C GLY A 36 -17.58 -25.43 6.18
N THR A 37 -18.12 -24.39 6.81
CA THR A 37 -19.10 -23.49 6.21
C THR A 37 -18.52 -22.87 4.95
N ARG A 38 -19.38 -22.50 4.01
CA ARG A 38 -18.92 -21.85 2.76
C ARG A 38 -18.08 -20.58 3.05
N ASP A 39 -18.37 -19.92 4.16
CA ASP A 39 -17.66 -18.77 4.73
C ASP A 39 -16.17 -19.05 5.03
N GLU A 40 -15.83 -20.20 5.63
CA GLU A 40 -14.42 -20.53 5.93
C GLU A 40 -13.57 -20.68 4.66
N ARG A 41 -14.17 -21.10 3.54
CA ARG A 41 -13.47 -21.21 2.26
C ARG A 41 -13.21 -19.84 1.62
N ASP A 42 -14.15 -18.89 1.71
CA ASP A 42 -13.94 -17.53 1.18
C ASP A 42 -12.97 -16.70 2.04
N ALA A 43 -12.84 -16.99 3.33
CA ALA A 43 -11.83 -16.39 4.21
C ALA A 43 -10.37 -16.73 3.83
N SER A 44 -10.13 -17.73 2.98
CA SER A 44 -8.79 -18.15 2.53
C SER A 44 -8.23 -17.37 1.34
N GLY A 45 -8.99 -16.42 0.78
CA GLY A 45 -8.53 -15.55 -0.30
C GLY A 45 -7.80 -14.30 0.19
N THR A 46 -6.55 -14.08 -0.24
CA THR A 46 -5.75 -12.88 0.12
C THR A 46 -6.53 -11.58 -0.10
N ALA A 47 -6.89 -10.89 0.98
CA ALA A 47 -7.80 -9.74 0.93
C ALA A 47 -7.23 -8.60 0.06
N ARG A 48 -7.94 -8.29 -1.03
CA ARG A 48 -7.50 -7.40 -2.13
C ARG A 48 -8.05 -5.98 -1.97
N PHE A 49 -7.41 -5.03 -2.65
CA PHE A 49 -7.93 -3.67 -2.76
C PHE A 49 -9.07 -3.57 -3.78
N ALA A 50 -9.89 -2.52 -3.66
CA ALA A 50 -10.94 -2.21 -4.63
C ALA A 50 -10.34 -2.03 -6.05
N PRO A 51 -10.99 -2.50 -7.14
CA PRO A 51 -10.44 -2.44 -8.49
C PRO A 51 -10.00 -1.05 -8.94
N GLY A 52 -10.73 0.00 -8.58
CA GLY A 52 -10.36 1.39 -8.88
C GLY A 52 -9.04 1.83 -8.23
N LEU A 53 -8.77 1.41 -6.99
CA LEU A 53 -7.49 1.69 -6.30
C LEU A 53 -6.32 0.94 -6.94
N ILE A 54 -6.57 -0.27 -7.47
CA ILE A 54 -5.59 -1.06 -8.22
C ILE A 54 -5.23 -0.35 -9.54
N VAL A 55 -6.24 0.02 -10.35
CA VAL A 55 -6.02 0.73 -11.62
C VAL A 55 -5.30 2.07 -11.37
N LEU A 56 -5.73 2.84 -10.36
CA LEU A 56 -5.10 4.11 -9.99
C LEU A 56 -3.64 3.92 -9.53
N HIS A 57 -3.33 2.84 -8.82
CA HIS A 57 -1.96 2.52 -8.42
C HIS A 57 -1.05 2.23 -9.63
N TRP A 58 -1.49 1.39 -10.56
CA TRP A 58 -0.70 1.07 -11.77
C TRP A 58 -0.56 2.27 -12.70
N LEU A 59 -1.63 3.05 -12.89
CA LEU A 59 -1.60 4.28 -13.69
C LEU A 59 -0.55 5.26 -13.15
N ILE A 60 -0.55 5.50 -11.84
CA ILE A 60 0.44 6.35 -11.16
C ILE A 60 1.84 5.75 -11.28
N GLY A 61 2.02 4.45 -11.03
CA GLY A 61 3.32 3.78 -11.10
C GLY A 61 3.96 3.88 -12.48
N ILE A 62 3.22 3.56 -13.54
CA ILE A 62 3.68 3.66 -14.93
C ILE A 62 3.99 5.12 -15.29
N ALA A 63 3.13 6.07 -14.91
CA ALA A 63 3.35 7.49 -15.19
C ALA A 63 4.57 8.07 -14.46
N ILE A 64 4.86 7.62 -13.22
CA ILE A 64 6.07 7.99 -12.48
C ILE A 64 7.33 7.44 -13.17
N LEU A 65 7.32 6.17 -13.61
CA LEU A 65 8.46 5.59 -14.35
C LEU A 65 8.70 6.33 -15.68
N ALA A 66 7.64 6.67 -16.40
CA ALA A 66 7.73 7.49 -17.62
C ALA A 66 8.27 8.90 -17.34
N LEU A 67 7.83 9.54 -16.25
CA LEU A 67 8.34 10.85 -15.82
C LEU A 67 9.83 10.82 -15.44
N ILE A 68 10.28 9.76 -14.75
CA ILE A 68 11.69 9.56 -14.41
C ILE A 68 12.53 9.41 -15.69
N ALA A 69 12.12 8.53 -16.61
CA ALA A 69 12.80 8.33 -17.89
C ALA A 69 12.87 9.63 -18.72
N LEU A 70 11.74 10.34 -18.85
CA LEU A 70 11.66 11.64 -19.52
C LEU A 70 12.54 12.70 -18.84
N GLY A 71 12.59 12.70 -17.51
CA GLY A 71 13.39 13.62 -16.71
C GLY A 71 14.90 13.42 -16.91
N LEU A 72 15.36 12.18 -16.84
CA LEU A 72 16.76 11.82 -17.12
C LEU A 72 17.14 12.15 -18.57
N TYR A 73 16.28 11.83 -19.53
CA TYR A 73 16.48 12.14 -20.95
C TYR A 73 16.58 13.65 -21.21
N MET A 74 15.64 14.45 -20.70
CA MET A 74 15.64 15.89 -20.95
C MET A 74 16.83 16.62 -20.31
N VAL A 75 17.39 16.11 -19.21
CA VAL A 75 18.61 16.65 -18.58
C VAL A 75 19.80 16.51 -19.52
N GLY A 76 19.98 15.34 -20.15
CA GLY A 76 21.10 15.05 -21.07
C GLY A 76 21.06 15.82 -22.40
N LEU A 77 19.92 16.36 -22.82
CA LEU A 77 19.83 17.13 -24.07
C LEU A 77 20.62 18.46 -24.01
N PRO A 78 21.30 18.87 -25.10
CA PRO A 78 21.91 20.20 -25.20
C PRO A 78 20.96 21.37 -24.90
N LYS A 79 21.50 22.47 -24.37
CA LYS A 79 20.76 23.73 -24.17
C LYS A 79 20.43 24.36 -25.53
N GLY A 80 19.32 25.09 -25.63
CA GLY A 80 18.89 25.78 -26.86
C GLY A 80 18.06 24.95 -27.85
N LEU A 81 18.05 23.62 -27.73
CA LEU A 81 17.20 22.75 -28.56
C LEU A 81 15.69 23.02 -28.33
N PRO A 82 14.89 23.35 -29.38
CA PRO A 82 13.45 23.57 -29.22
C PRO A 82 12.73 22.37 -28.62
N VAL A 83 13.10 21.14 -29.03
CA VAL A 83 12.54 19.90 -28.48
C VAL A 83 12.75 19.76 -26.97
N LYS A 84 13.88 20.24 -26.42
CA LYS A 84 14.13 20.21 -24.97
C LYS A 84 13.13 21.08 -24.21
N ALA A 85 12.77 22.26 -24.75
CA ALA A 85 11.77 23.12 -24.14
C ALA A 85 10.37 22.47 -24.16
N THR A 86 10.00 21.79 -25.26
CA THR A 86 8.74 21.02 -25.36
C THR A 86 8.71 19.89 -24.34
N LEU A 87 9.77 19.08 -24.24
CA LEU A 87 9.87 17.96 -23.31
C LEU A 87 9.84 18.41 -21.84
N ILE A 88 10.45 19.54 -21.50
CA ILE A 88 10.36 20.14 -20.15
C ILE A 88 8.92 20.57 -19.82
N ASN A 89 8.20 21.20 -20.75
CA ASN A 89 6.80 21.58 -20.51
C ASN A 89 5.88 20.35 -20.41
N LEU A 90 6.13 19.30 -21.21
CA LEU A 90 5.45 18.02 -21.11
C LEU A 90 5.70 17.35 -19.76
N HIS A 91 6.96 17.28 -19.31
CA HIS A 91 7.35 16.74 -18.00
C HIS A 91 6.66 17.49 -16.85
N LYS A 92 6.64 18.83 -16.87
CA LYS A 92 5.90 19.65 -15.88
C LYS A 92 4.40 19.34 -15.88
N SER A 93 3.79 19.26 -17.07
CA SER A 93 2.34 19.03 -17.21
C SER A 93 1.95 17.63 -16.72
N LEU A 94 2.67 16.59 -17.15
CA LEU A 94 2.50 15.22 -16.68
C LEU A 94 2.78 15.11 -15.17
N GLY A 95 3.81 15.78 -14.65
CA GLY A 95 4.15 15.79 -13.23
C GLY A 95 3.02 16.36 -12.36
N LEU A 96 2.41 17.46 -12.78
CA LEU A 96 1.22 18.03 -12.11
C LEU A 96 -0.03 17.15 -12.26
N THR A 97 -0.24 16.51 -13.42
CA THR A 97 -1.34 15.54 -13.57
C THR A 97 -1.17 14.33 -12.64
N VAL A 98 0.04 13.76 -12.56
CA VAL A 98 0.35 12.64 -11.64
C VAL A 98 0.24 13.08 -10.18
N PHE A 99 0.63 14.31 -9.83
CA PHE A 99 0.44 14.86 -8.50
C PHE A 99 -1.04 14.85 -8.08
N LEU A 100 -1.95 15.32 -8.93
CA LEU A 100 -3.38 15.29 -8.66
C LEU A 100 -3.91 13.86 -8.49
N LEU A 101 -3.46 12.91 -9.32
CA LEU A 101 -3.80 11.49 -9.18
C LEU A 101 -3.29 10.90 -7.85
N VAL A 102 -2.09 11.28 -7.41
CA VAL A 102 -1.52 10.88 -6.11
C VAL A 102 -2.35 11.45 -4.96
N LEU A 103 -2.77 12.71 -5.02
CA LEU A 103 -3.66 13.30 -4.01
C LEU A 103 -5.00 12.57 -3.93
N ILE A 104 -5.64 12.30 -5.07
CA ILE A 104 -6.87 11.48 -5.14
C ILE A 104 -6.63 10.11 -4.50
N ARG A 105 -5.51 9.45 -4.83
CA ARG A 105 -5.16 8.14 -4.25
C ARG A 105 -4.97 8.19 -2.74
N ILE A 106 -4.36 9.26 -2.21
CA ILE A 106 -4.19 9.46 -0.76
C ILE A 106 -5.56 9.62 -0.08
N VAL A 107 -6.45 10.46 -0.62
CA VAL A 107 -7.79 10.70 -0.08
C VAL A 107 -8.63 9.42 -0.09
N VAL A 108 -8.68 8.70 -1.21
CA VAL A 108 -9.43 7.44 -1.31
C VAL A 108 -8.85 6.36 -0.37
N LEU A 109 -7.53 6.28 -0.23
CA LEU A 109 -6.87 5.32 0.69
C LEU A 109 -6.96 5.72 2.18
N ALA A 110 -7.35 6.96 2.49
CA ALA A 110 -7.72 7.39 3.83
C ALA A 110 -9.19 7.05 4.15
N ALA A 111 -10.08 7.07 3.15
CA ALA A 111 -11.50 6.74 3.30
C ALA A 111 -11.82 5.24 3.31
N VAL A 112 -10.91 4.38 2.81
CA VAL A 112 -11.14 2.93 2.66
C VAL A 112 -10.40 2.11 3.71
N HIS A 113 -11.12 1.18 4.34
CA HIS A 113 -10.54 0.18 5.24
C HIS A 113 -9.46 -0.65 4.51
N ARG A 114 -8.23 -0.60 5.04
CA ARG A 114 -7.10 -1.32 4.44
C ARG A 114 -7.16 -2.80 4.85
N PRO A 115 -7.13 -3.75 3.90
CA PRO A 115 -7.10 -5.16 4.28
C PRO A 115 -5.78 -5.47 5.01
N PRO A 116 -5.78 -6.41 5.97
CA PRO A 116 -4.64 -6.67 6.85
C PRO A 116 -3.35 -6.97 6.06
N LEU A 117 -2.20 -6.68 6.68
CA LEU A 117 -0.91 -7.09 6.13
C LEU A 117 -0.73 -8.61 6.36
N PRO A 118 -0.06 -9.34 5.43
CA PRO A 118 0.34 -10.73 5.66
C PRO A 118 1.12 -10.89 6.97
N PRO A 119 1.13 -12.10 7.58
CA PRO A 119 2.02 -12.40 8.68
C PRO A 119 3.47 -12.25 8.22
N MET A 120 4.19 -11.28 8.80
CA MET A 120 5.55 -10.89 8.42
C MET A 120 6.32 -10.47 9.67
N ARG A 121 7.65 -10.58 9.64
CA ARG A 121 8.50 -10.23 10.80
C ARG A 121 8.34 -8.74 11.14
N PRO A 122 8.44 -8.31 12.43
CA PRO A 122 8.24 -6.92 12.82
C PRO A 122 9.09 -5.91 12.04
N TRP A 123 10.35 -6.26 11.74
CA TRP A 123 11.26 -5.41 10.96
C TRP A 123 10.82 -5.26 9.48
N GLN A 124 10.27 -6.32 8.87
CA GLN A 124 9.73 -6.27 7.49
C GLN A 124 8.52 -5.35 7.44
N ARG A 125 7.63 -5.45 8.45
CA ARG A 125 6.46 -4.57 8.60
C ARG A 125 6.87 -3.10 8.78
N ALA A 126 7.90 -2.84 9.58
CA ALA A 126 8.45 -1.50 9.77
C ALA A 126 9.02 -0.97 8.44
N ALA A 127 9.91 -1.72 7.78
CA ALA A 127 10.49 -1.34 6.50
C ALA A 127 9.43 -1.05 5.43
N ALA A 128 8.45 -1.94 5.25
CA ALA A 128 7.37 -1.75 4.29
C ALA A 128 6.54 -0.49 4.55
N ARG A 129 6.21 -0.20 5.81
CA ARG A 129 5.49 1.04 6.20
C ARG A 129 6.34 2.28 5.96
N THR A 130 7.60 2.27 6.38
CA THR A 130 8.53 3.38 6.23
C THR A 130 8.77 3.73 4.76
N THR A 131 9.06 2.73 3.91
CA THR A 131 9.20 2.94 2.46
C THR A 131 7.92 3.50 1.84
N GLN A 132 6.74 2.99 2.22
CA GLN A 132 5.46 3.53 1.72
C GLN A 132 5.25 4.99 2.13
N VAL A 133 5.51 5.36 3.39
CA VAL A 133 5.38 6.74 3.88
C VAL A 133 6.34 7.66 3.11
N PHE A 134 7.62 7.31 3.00
CA PHE A 134 8.57 8.12 2.24
C PHE A 134 8.24 8.22 0.75
N LEU A 135 7.67 7.18 0.13
CA LEU A 135 7.15 7.27 -1.23
C LEU A 135 6.02 8.31 -1.34
N TYR A 136 5.05 8.33 -0.43
CA TYR A 136 3.99 9.36 -0.46
C TYR A 136 4.54 10.78 -0.26
N VAL A 137 5.43 10.97 0.73
CA VAL A 137 6.07 12.27 0.99
C VAL A 137 6.87 12.72 -0.23
N GLY A 138 7.66 11.84 -0.83
CA GLY A 138 8.41 12.12 -2.05
C GLY A 138 7.51 12.45 -3.24
N MET A 139 6.46 11.66 -3.50
CA MET A 139 5.52 11.88 -4.60
C MET A 139 4.75 13.21 -4.49
N VAL A 140 4.62 13.77 -3.28
CA VAL A 140 4.04 15.11 -3.04
C VAL A 140 5.10 16.21 -3.12
N ALA A 141 6.25 16.03 -2.47
CA ALA A 141 7.32 17.03 -2.43
C ALA A 141 7.99 17.24 -3.80
N MET A 142 8.09 16.19 -4.62
CA MET A 142 8.66 16.22 -5.97
C MET A 142 7.97 17.23 -6.91
N PRO A 143 6.65 17.15 -7.18
CA PRO A 143 5.95 18.13 -8.01
C PRO A 143 5.88 19.52 -7.37
N VAL A 144 5.73 19.62 -6.05
CA VAL A 144 5.72 20.90 -5.33
C VAL A 144 7.03 21.66 -5.51
N THR A 145 8.18 21.01 -5.30
CA THR A 145 9.50 21.63 -5.51
C THR A 145 9.73 22.02 -6.98
N GLY A 146 9.34 21.17 -7.93
CA GLY A 146 9.47 21.49 -9.37
C GLY A 146 8.58 22.65 -9.82
N TYR A 147 7.38 22.77 -9.25
CA TYR A 147 6.44 23.86 -9.50
C TYR A 147 6.90 25.18 -8.86
N LEU A 148 7.40 25.15 -7.62
CA LEU A 148 7.98 26.33 -6.95
C LEU A 148 9.25 26.81 -7.67
N GLY A 149 10.19 25.92 -8.02
CA GLY A 149 11.38 26.29 -8.80
C GLY A 149 11.07 26.89 -10.19
N SER A 150 9.89 26.56 -10.73
CA SER A 150 9.36 27.18 -11.96
C SER A 150 8.58 28.47 -11.71
N SER A 151 8.09 28.70 -10.49
CA SER A 151 7.34 29.88 -10.10
C SER A 151 8.24 31.09 -9.87
N PHE A 152 9.45 30.87 -9.34
CA PHE A 152 10.50 31.89 -9.19
C PHE A 152 11.36 32.07 -10.45
N ASN A 153 10.71 32.15 -11.61
CA ASN A 153 11.34 32.25 -12.93
C ASN A 153 10.53 33.17 -13.85
N THR A 154 11.21 33.95 -14.69
CA THR A 154 10.59 34.78 -15.74
C THR A 154 9.53 34.06 -16.59
N TYR A 155 9.68 32.76 -16.89
CA TYR A 155 8.74 32.03 -17.77
C TYR A 155 7.56 31.33 -17.07
N GLY A 156 7.61 31.12 -15.75
CA GLY A 156 6.56 30.41 -15.01
C GLY A 156 6.40 28.91 -15.36
N THR A 157 5.20 28.37 -15.05
CA THR A 157 4.78 27.01 -15.42
C THR A 157 3.59 27.07 -16.37
N ARG A 158 3.68 26.36 -17.51
CA ARG A 158 2.51 26.04 -18.33
C ARG A 158 2.04 24.62 -18.02
N PHE A 159 0.77 24.47 -17.66
CA PHE A 159 0.10 23.19 -17.47
C PHE A 159 -0.81 22.96 -18.68
N TRP A 160 -0.43 22.01 -19.54
CA TRP A 160 -1.13 21.73 -20.81
C TRP A 160 -1.39 23.01 -21.67
N GLY A 161 -0.39 23.90 -21.71
CA GLY A 161 -0.44 25.18 -22.43
C GLY A 161 -0.96 26.36 -21.60
N ILE A 162 -1.81 26.12 -20.60
CA ILE A 162 -2.38 27.15 -19.71
C ILE A 162 -1.28 27.66 -18.76
N LEU A 163 -1.05 28.97 -18.72
CA LEU A 163 -0.10 29.57 -17.79
C LEU A 163 -0.68 29.55 -16.37
N LEU A 164 0.01 28.88 -15.44
CA LEU A 164 -0.38 28.86 -14.04
C LEU A 164 0.15 30.11 -13.30
N PRO A 165 -0.52 30.57 -12.22
CA PRO A 165 -0.06 31.68 -11.41
C PRO A 165 1.36 31.46 -10.89
N LYS A 166 2.20 32.49 -11.00
CA LYS A 166 3.49 32.54 -10.31
C LYS A 166 3.27 32.87 -8.84
N TRP A 167 4.09 32.27 -7.99
CA TRP A 167 4.09 32.48 -6.54
C TRP A 167 5.13 33.52 -6.08
N GLY A 168 5.90 34.11 -7.00
CA GLY A 168 6.91 35.11 -6.68
C GLY A 168 7.57 35.75 -7.91
N TRP A 169 8.62 36.52 -7.66
CA TRP A 169 9.47 37.19 -8.65
C TRP A 169 10.52 36.23 -9.26
N ASP A 170 11.27 36.67 -10.26
CA ASP A 170 12.40 35.88 -10.78
C ASP A 170 13.57 35.94 -9.80
N ASP A 171 13.92 34.79 -9.20
CA ASP A 171 14.93 34.70 -8.15
C ASP A 171 15.87 33.52 -8.41
N ALA A 172 17.14 33.82 -8.68
CA ALA A 172 18.12 32.80 -9.01
C ALA A 172 18.46 31.89 -7.81
N GLY A 173 18.40 32.41 -6.58
CA GLY A 173 18.71 31.68 -5.35
C GLY A 173 17.61 30.69 -4.99
N LEU A 174 16.37 31.16 -4.90
CA LEU A 174 15.20 30.29 -4.67
C LEU A 174 15.07 29.24 -5.78
N ARG A 175 15.27 29.62 -7.03
CA ARG A 175 15.27 28.69 -8.16
C ARG A 175 16.33 27.60 -8.04
N ALA A 176 17.54 27.94 -7.57
CA ALA A 176 18.59 26.95 -7.31
C ALA A 176 18.23 26.01 -6.15
N ILE A 177 17.67 26.55 -5.05
CA ILE A 177 17.22 25.76 -3.90
C ILE A 177 16.11 24.77 -4.31
N PHE A 178 15.06 25.23 -4.98
CA PHE A 178 13.92 24.38 -5.34
C PHE A 178 14.28 23.33 -6.40
N PHE A 179 15.06 23.65 -7.44
CA PHE A 179 15.51 22.64 -8.39
C PHE A 179 16.59 21.70 -7.81
N GLY A 180 17.42 22.17 -6.89
CA GLY A 180 18.35 21.32 -6.13
C GLY A 180 17.60 20.31 -5.27
N ALA A 181 16.61 20.76 -4.49
CA ALA A 181 15.71 19.91 -3.73
C ALA A 181 14.96 18.91 -4.63
N HIS A 182 14.46 19.37 -5.78
CA HIS A 182 13.82 18.50 -6.78
C HIS A 182 14.77 17.40 -7.27
N HIS A 183 16.03 17.71 -7.63
CA HIS A 183 16.99 16.68 -8.02
C HIS A 183 17.29 15.68 -6.89
N VAL A 184 17.49 16.14 -5.66
CA VAL A 184 17.74 15.25 -4.50
C VAL A 184 16.54 14.33 -4.25
N ILE A 185 15.32 14.88 -4.26
CA ILE A 185 14.08 14.11 -4.09
C ILE A 185 13.88 13.11 -5.24
N ALA A 186 14.29 13.43 -6.47
CA ALA A 186 14.17 12.53 -7.61
C ALA A 186 15.04 11.27 -7.41
N PHE A 187 16.31 11.43 -7.04
CA PHE A 187 17.20 10.30 -6.75
C PHE A 187 16.73 9.50 -5.52
N ALA A 188 16.24 10.17 -4.47
CA ALA A 188 15.65 9.51 -3.32
C ALA A 188 14.40 8.68 -3.70
N LEU A 189 13.51 9.22 -4.54
CA LEU A 189 12.35 8.49 -5.06
C LEU A 189 12.76 7.29 -5.93
N ILE A 190 13.75 7.43 -6.81
CA ILE A 190 14.26 6.30 -7.61
C ILE A 190 14.73 5.17 -6.70
N ALA A 191 15.50 5.48 -5.65
CA ALA A 191 15.96 4.49 -4.67
C ALA A 191 14.78 3.86 -3.89
N LEU A 192 13.81 4.66 -3.44
CA LEU A 192 12.61 4.16 -2.74
C LEU A 192 11.72 3.28 -3.63
N ILE A 193 11.59 3.61 -4.91
CA ILE A 193 10.87 2.78 -5.90
C ILE A 193 11.61 1.46 -6.11
N ALA A 194 12.94 1.48 -6.25
CA ALA A 194 13.75 0.26 -6.33
C ALA A 194 13.60 -0.62 -5.07
N PHE A 195 13.66 -0.05 -3.87
CA PHE A 195 13.41 -0.78 -2.62
C PHE A 195 11.98 -1.32 -2.52
N HIS A 196 10.98 -0.58 -3.01
CA HIS A 196 9.59 -1.05 -3.04
C HIS A 196 9.41 -2.25 -3.97
N ILE A 197 9.95 -2.18 -5.19
CA ILE A 197 9.92 -3.28 -6.17
C ILE A 197 10.70 -4.47 -5.65
N ALA A 198 11.90 -4.28 -5.08
CA ALA A 198 12.69 -5.35 -4.48
C ALA A 198 11.98 -6.01 -3.30
N GLY A 199 11.27 -5.22 -2.47
CA GLY A 199 10.41 -5.73 -1.42
C GLY A 199 9.29 -6.62 -1.96
N VAL A 200 8.53 -6.16 -2.95
CA VAL A 200 7.48 -6.97 -3.60
C VAL A 200 8.07 -8.24 -4.23
N ALA A 201 9.20 -8.14 -4.93
CA ALA A 201 9.88 -9.29 -5.53
C ALA A 201 10.32 -10.32 -4.48
N LYS A 202 10.87 -9.89 -3.33
CA LYS A 202 11.18 -10.78 -2.21
C LYS A 202 9.91 -11.49 -1.69
N HIS A 203 8.84 -10.74 -1.46
CA HIS A 203 7.59 -11.27 -0.92
C HIS A 203 6.91 -12.27 -1.87
N GLU A 204 7.03 -12.09 -3.19
CA GLU A 204 6.51 -13.04 -4.18
C GLU A 204 7.42 -14.25 -4.44
N LEU A 205 8.75 -14.04 -4.52
CA LEU A 205 9.70 -15.08 -4.96
C LEU A 205 10.30 -15.91 -3.83
N ILE A 206 10.27 -15.41 -2.59
CA ILE A 206 10.90 -16.06 -1.42
C ILE A 206 9.87 -16.33 -0.31
N ASP A 207 9.06 -15.33 0.07
CA ASP A 207 8.08 -15.52 1.15
C ASP A 207 6.76 -16.14 0.65
N HIS A 208 6.50 -16.09 -0.67
CA HIS A 208 5.29 -16.57 -1.36
C HIS A 208 3.96 -16.11 -0.71
N ASP A 209 3.91 -14.88 -0.18
CA ASP A 209 2.79 -14.39 0.63
C ASP A 209 1.64 -13.72 -0.16
N GLY A 210 1.78 -13.64 -1.48
CA GLY A 210 0.78 -13.10 -2.40
C GLY A 210 0.56 -11.59 -2.29
N THR A 211 1.53 -10.84 -1.77
CA THR A 211 1.52 -9.36 -1.70
C THR A 211 1.18 -8.70 -3.06
N LEU A 212 1.74 -9.18 -4.18
CA LEU A 212 1.45 -8.68 -5.53
C LEU A 212 0.02 -9.05 -5.97
N ALA A 213 -0.48 -10.24 -5.62
CA ALA A 213 -1.83 -10.68 -5.98
C ALA A 213 -2.95 -9.79 -5.39
N ARG A 214 -2.63 -8.98 -4.37
CA ARG A 214 -3.51 -7.94 -3.80
C ARG A 214 -3.63 -6.67 -4.67
N MET A 215 -2.67 -6.48 -5.57
CA MET A 215 -2.57 -5.35 -6.50
C MET A 215 -2.74 -5.77 -7.97
N LEU A 216 -2.94 -7.04 -8.31
CA LEU A 216 -3.21 -7.45 -9.69
C LEU A 216 -4.69 -7.20 -10.07
N PRO A 217 -4.98 -6.54 -11.22
CA PRO A 217 -6.32 -6.51 -11.78
C PRO A 217 -6.79 -7.93 -12.10
N ARG A 218 -8.02 -8.30 -11.72
CA ARG A 218 -8.65 -9.50 -12.26
C ARG A 218 -9.09 -9.23 -13.70
N GLY A 219 -8.73 -10.12 -14.61
CA GLY A 219 -9.49 -10.26 -15.86
C GLY A 219 -10.95 -10.53 -15.50
N ALA A 220 -11.87 -9.78 -16.10
CA ALA A 220 -13.29 -9.93 -15.82
C ALA A 220 -13.83 -11.27 -16.36
N LYS A 221 -14.87 -11.78 -15.71
CA LYS A 221 -15.67 -12.99 -16.03
C LYS A 221 -15.09 -14.33 -15.52
N SER A 222 -15.62 -14.76 -14.38
CA SER A 222 -16.10 -16.14 -14.24
C SER A 222 -17.58 -16.08 -13.85
N THR A 223 -18.44 -16.02 -14.87
CA THR A 223 -19.90 -15.97 -14.72
C THR A 223 -20.57 -16.73 -15.86
N ALA A 224 -20.52 -18.05 -15.77
CA ALA A 224 -21.43 -19.01 -16.41
C ALA A 224 -21.19 -20.36 -15.70
N SER A 225 -21.73 -20.53 -14.49
CA SER A 225 -23.03 -21.18 -14.32
C SER A 225 -23.04 -22.56 -14.99
N ASP A 226 -22.44 -23.53 -14.29
CA ASP A 226 -22.73 -24.93 -14.49
C ASP A 226 -24.26 -25.17 -14.46
N ARG A 227 -24.80 -25.50 -15.63
CA ARG A 227 -26.14 -26.06 -15.82
C ARG A 227 -26.04 -27.19 -16.86
N ARG A 228 -25.46 -28.32 -16.47
CA ARG A 228 -25.81 -29.64 -17.06
C ARG A 228 -25.22 -30.79 -16.22
N GLY A 229 -26.01 -31.32 -15.28
CA GLY A 229 -25.52 -32.39 -14.40
C GLY A 229 -26.49 -32.94 -13.35
N GLN A 230 -27.77 -33.11 -13.67
CA GLN A 230 -28.67 -33.95 -12.85
C GLN A 230 -29.46 -34.92 -13.74
N PRO A 231 -29.13 -36.23 -13.71
CA PRO A 231 -30.08 -37.26 -14.14
C PRO A 231 -31.21 -37.39 -13.09
N ARG A 232 -32.37 -37.90 -13.55
CA ARG A 232 -33.52 -38.25 -12.72
C ARG A 232 -33.37 -39.64 -12.12
#